data_AF-K5YW17-F1
#
_entry.id   AF-K5YW17-F1
#
_cell.length_a   1.000
_cell.length_b   1.000
_cell.length_c   1.000
_cell.angle_alpha   90.00
_cell.angle_beta   90.00
_cell.angle_gamma   90.00
#
_symmetry.space_group_name_H-M   'P 1'
#
loop_
_entity.id
_entity.type
_entity.pdbx_description
1 polymer ?
#
loop_
_entity_poly.entity_id
_entity_poly.type
_entity_poly.pdbx_seq_one_letter_code
_entity_poly.pdbx_strand_id
1 'polypeptide(L)'
;MNAAVRKLPIGIQSFEDIRNQGFLYVDKTALIYKMATMGKPYFLSRPRRFGKSLLLSTIEAYFQGKRELFKGLAIEKLETDWLEYPVLHLDLNAEKYTSIEALTYILERHINGWEDTWGKDTRENSLSDRFIGVITRAYEKTGRQVVVLIDEYDKPLLQVFNDEKLQTEYLKTLKAFYGVLKSADRYLRFVFNPFSLLNALSFSRFGSYWFQTGTPTFLVELLKQSEYDLRTLIDGVEMKESAFSEYRVAENNPIPLIYQSGYLTIKDYDERFHLYTLRFPNDEVKYGFLDFITPFYTSVGDEDNGFYIGKFVRELESGDVDSFLTRLKAFFADFPYELNDKTERHYQVVFYLVFKLMGQFCDAEVRSARGRADAVVKTQDSIYIFEFKLNGSAEAALKQINDKGYLIPYMADNRKQIKVGVMFDASERNIGQWLIEE
;
A
#
# COMPACT_ATOMS: atom_id res chain seq x y z
N MET A 1 -21.05 -5.39 -41.14
CA MET A 1 -21.75 -5.62 -39.86
C MET A 1 -21.62 -4.35 -39.04
N ASN A 2 -22.72 -3.63 -38.80
CA ASN A 2 -22.72 -2.48 -37.88
C ASN A 2 -22.32 -2.99 -36.50
N ALA A 3 -21.11 -2.66 -36.03
CA ALA A 3 -20.74 -2.88 -34.64
C ALA A 3 -21.66 -1.98 -33.81
N ALA A 4 -22.69 -2.58 -33.20
CA ALA A 4 -23.57 -1.86 -32.30
C ALA A 4 -22.70 -1.18 -31.23
N VAL A 5 -22.80 0.14 -31.13
CA VAL A 5 -22.07 0.94 -30.14
C VAL A 5 -22.51 0.45 -28.76
N ARG A 6 -21.62 -0.30 -28.08
CA ARG A 6 -21.88 -0.82 -26.74
C ARG A 6 -21.77 0.33 -25.74
N LYS A 7 -22.73 0.42 -24.81
CA LYS A 7 -22.70 1.42 -23.75
C LYS A 7 -21.51 1.17 -22.81
N LEU A 8 -20.91 2.21 -22.26
CA LEU A 8 -19.89 2.08 -21.20
C LEU A 8 -20.57 1.90 -19.84
N PRO A 9 -20.13 0.95 -18.99
CA PRO A 9 -20.75 0.64 -17.70
C PRO A 9 -20.32 1.62 -16.61
N ILE A 10 -20.68 2.90 -16.75
CA ILE A 10 -20.31 3.95 -15.78
C ILE A 10 -21.13 3.75 -14.50
N GLY A 11 -20.45 3.45 -13.39
CA GLY A 11 -21.08 3.24 -12.08
C GLY A 11 -21.75 1.88 -11.89
N ILE A 12 -21.72 0.99 -12.90
CA ILE A 12 -22.33 -0.34 -12.83
C ILE A 12 -21.27 -1.33 -12.33
N GLN A 13 -21.54 -1.96 -11.19
CA GLN A 13 -20.63 -2.92 -10.56
C GLN A 13 -21.14 -4.37 -10.64
N SER A 14 -22.38 -4.57 -11.09
CA SER A 14 -22.96 -5.89 -11.32
C SER A 14 -22.50 -6.43 -12.67
N PHE A 15 -21.82 -7.58 -12.65
CA PHE A 15 -21.46 -8.30 -13.87
C PHE A 15 -22.73 -8.67 -14.65
N GLU A 16 -23.76 -9.15 -13.97
CA GLU A 16 -25.03 -9.53 -14.58
C GLU A 16 -25.70 -8.36 -15.31
N ASP A 17 -25.75 -7.17 -14.70
CA ASP A 17 -26.30 -5.97 -15.36
C ASP A 17 -25.50 -5.60 -16.61
N ILE A 18 -24.17 -5.66 -16.53
CA ILE A 18 -23.28 -5.38 -17.67
C ILE A 18 -23.59 -6.34 -18.83
N ARG A 19 -23.79 -7.63 -18.54
CA ARG A 19 -24.06 -8.65 -19.55
C ARG A 19 -25.47 -8.52 -20.14
N ASN A 20 -26.48 -8.41 -19.29
CA ASN A 20 -27.88 -8.38 -19.69
C ASN A 20 -28.26 -7.10 -20.46
N GLN A 21 -27.68 -5.96 -20.08
CA GLN A 21 -27.98 -4.68 -20.70
C GLN A 21 -27.04 -4.33 -21.88
N GLY A 22 -26.15 -5.27 -22.27
CA GLY A 22 -25.28 -5.13 -23.44
C GLY A 22 -24.17 -4.07 -23.30
N PHE A 23 -23.71 -3.82 -22.07
CA PHE A 23 -22.58 -2.92 -21.83
C PHE A 23 -21.26 -3.53 -22.32
N LEU A 24 -20.28 -2.67 -22.57
CA LEU A 24 -18.91 -3.10 -22.86
C LEU A 24 -18.30 -3.75 -21.62
N TYR A 25 -17.89 -5.02 -21.74
CA TYR A 25 -17.15 -5.75 -20.72
C TYR A 25 -15.77 -6.13 -21.26
N VAL A 26 -14.72 -5.78 -20.53
CA VAL A 26 -13.35 -6.19 -20.86
C VAL A 26 -13.11 -7.59 -20.29
N ASP A 27 -13.00 -8.56 -21.18
CA ASP A 27 -12.94 -9.97 -20.81
C ASP A 27 -11.63 -10.35 -20.11
N LYS A 28 -11.74 -10.73 -18.83
CA LYS A 28 -10.65 -11.32 -18.03
C LYS A 28 -11.04 -12.70 -17.47
N THR A 29 -12.06 -13.32 -18.04
CA THR A 29 -12.68 -14.53 -17.48
C THR A 29 -11.77 -15.77 -17.54
N ALA A 30 -10.80 -15.80 -18.46
CA ALA A 30 -9.75 -16.82 -18.45
C ALA A 30 -8.92 -16.81 -17.14
N LEU A 31 -8.67 -15.63 -16.55
CA LEU A 31 -7.97 -15.51 -15.28
C LEU A 31 -8.85 -15.99 -14.13
N ILE A 32 -10.16 -15.71 -14.17
CA ILE A 32 -11.13 -16.20 -13.18
C ILE A 32 -11.16 -17.73 -13.19
N TYR A 33 -11.22 -18.35 -14.37
CA TYR A 33 -11.15 -19.80 -14.51
C TYR A 33 -9.85 -20.38 -13.91
N LYS A 34 -8.71 -19.76 -14.21
CA LYS A 34 -7.42 -20.15 -13.64
C LYS A 34 -7.43 -20.06 -12.12
N MET A 35 -7.99 -18.99 -11.56
CA MET A 35 -8.11 -18.82 -10.12
C MET A 35 -8.99 -19.92 -9.52
N ALA A 36 -10.18 -20.14 -10.08
CA ALA A 36 -11.13 -21.13 -9.58
C ALA A 36 -10.63 -22.59 -9.62
N THR A 37 -9.60 -22.88 -10.44
CA THR A 37 -9.08 -24.23 -10.64
C THR A 37 -7.74 -24.49 -9.95
N MET A 38 -6.90 -23.47 -9.72
CA MET A 38 -5.53 -23.66 -9.22
C MET A 38 -5.36 -23.53 -7.70
N GLY A 39 -6.31 -22.94 -6.99
CA GLY A 39 -6.11 -22.56 -5.59
C GLY A 39 -7.42 -22.35 -4.85
N LYS A 40 -7.34 -22.24 -3.53
CA LYS A 40 -8.49 -21.99 -2.66
C LYS A 40 -8.52 -20.54 -2.18
N PRO A 41 -7.54 -20.04 -1.38
CA PRO A 41 -7.51 -18.64 -1.02
C PRO A 41 -6.85 -17.81 -2.12
N TYR A 42 -7.52 -16.74 -2.54
CA TYR A 42 -6.93 -15.72 -3.40
C TYR A 42 -7.00 -14.36 -2.75
N PHE A 43 -5.89 -13.65 -2.83
CA PHE A 43 -5.79 -12.24 -2.51
C PHE A 43 -5.55 -11.43 -3.79
N LEU A 44 -6.28 -10.33 -3.94
CA LEU A 44 -6.07 -9.34 -4.97
C LEU A 44 -5.97 -7.96 -4.35
N SER A 45 -4.73 -7.48 -4.22
CA SER A 45 -4.44 -6.09 -3.90
C SER A 45 -4.84 -5.20 -5.08
N ARG A 46 -5.79 -4.28 -4.89
CA ARG A 46 -6.12 -3.23 -5.86
C ARG A 46 -6.52 -1.91 -5.16
N PRO A 47 -6.31 -0.74 -5.77
CA PRO A 47 -6.82 0.53 -5.26
C PRO A 47 -8.35 0.61 -5.26
N ARG A 48 -8.90 1.64 -4.59
CA ARG A 48 -10.34 1.93 -4.59
C ARG A 48 -10.81 2.25 -6.02
N ARG A 49 -12.03 1.82 -6.38
CA ARG A 49 -12.67 2.03 -7.71
C ARG A 49 -12.03 1.28 -8.91
N PHE A 50 -11.18 0.28 -8.67
CA PHE A 50 -10.56 -0.54 -9.74
C PHE A 50 -11.37 -1.79 -10.15
N GLY A 51 -12.69 -1.76 -10.00
CA GLY A 51 -13.56 -2.88 -10.39
C GLY A 51 -13.37 -4.14 -9.52
N LYS A 52 -13.16 -3.97 -8.20
CA LYS A 52 -13.15 -5.08 -7.23
C LYS A 52 -14.52 -5.74 -7.15
N SER A 53 -15.55 -4.96 -6.86
CA SER A 53 -16.93 -5.44 -6.78
C SER A 53 -17.41 -6.03 -8.11
N LEU A 54 -16.98 -5.48 -9.26
CA LEU A 54 -17.24 -6.09 -10.57
C LEU A 54 -16.57 -7.45 -10.73
N LEU A 55 -15.31 -7.59 -10.27
CA LEU A 55 -14.64 -8.89 -10.30
C LEU A 55 -15.33 -9.88 -9.37
N LEU A 56 -15.67 -9.48 -8.14
CA LEU A 56 -16.41 -10.32 -7.19
C LEU A 56 -17.75 -10.75 -7.76
N SER A 57 -18.52 -9.84 -8.35
CA SER A 57 -19.78 -10.14 -9.02
C SER A 57 -19.58 -11.09 -10.21
N THR A 58 -18.46 -10.99 -10.94
CA THR A 58 -18.13 -11.94 -12.01
C THR A 58 -17.80 -13.33 -11.44
N ILE A 59 -17.00 -13.40 -10.37
CA ILE A 59 -16.64 -14.65 -9.68
C ILE A 59 -17.89 -15.31 -9.09
N GLU A 60 -18.77 -14.53 -8.46
CA GLU A 60 -20.05 -14.96 -7.93
C GLU A 60 -20.92 -15.58 -9.02
N ALA A 61 -21.12 -14.88 -10.14
CA ALA A 61 -21.89 -15.40 -11.27
C ALA A 61 -21.31 -16.72 -11.84
N TYR A 62 -19.98 -16.84 -11.88
CA TYR A 62 -19.33 -18.06 -12.34
C TYR A 62 -19.60 -19.24 -11.39
N PHE A 63 -19.40 -19.06 -10.09
CA PHE A 63 -19.63 -20.14 -9.11
C PHE A 63 -21.12 -20.45 -8.89
N GLN A 64 -22.01 -19.51 -9.19
CA GLN A 64 -23.46 -19.74 -9.25
C GLN A 64 -23.90 -20.46 -10.54
N GLY A 65 -22.99 -20.82 -11.45
CA GLY A 65 -23.32 -21.57 -12.66
C GLY A 65 -24.09 -20.77 -13.72
N LYS A 66 -24.10 -19.43 -13.67
CA LYS A 66 -24.83 -18.53 -14.60
C LYS A 66 -24.19 -18.47 -15.98
N ARG A 67 -24.15 -19.61 -16.68
CA ARG A 67 -23.44 -19.85 -17.94
C ARG A 67 -23.80 -18.84 -19.03
N GLU A 68 -25.07 -18.47 -19.12
CA GLU A 68 -25.60 -17.52 -20.11
C GLU A 68 -24.89 -16.16 -20.06
N LEU A 69 -24.47 -15.70 -18.88
CA LEU A 69 -23.76 -14.43 -18.72
C LEU A 69 -22.37 -14.44 -19.36
N PHE A 70 -21.76 -15.63 -19.50
CA PHE A 70 -20.41 -15.80 -20.02
C PHE A 70 -20.32 -16.05 -21.52
N LYS A 71 -21.46 -16.06 -22.23
CA LYS A 71 -21.48 -16.24 -23.69
C LYS A 71 -20.58 -15.22 -24.40
N GLY A 72 -19.69 -15.71 -25.25
CA GLY A 72 -18.71 -14.93 -25.99
C GLY A 72 -17.50 -14.44 -25.17
N LEU A 73 -17.32 -14.93 -23.93
CA LEU A 73 -16.14 -14.68 -23.10
C LEU A 73 -15.22 -15.91 -23.09
N ALA A 74 -13.96 -15.73 -22.72
CA ALA A 74 -12.94 -16.77 -22.74
C ALA A 74 -13.33 -18.00 -21.91
N ILE A 75 -13.94 -17.79 -20.73
CA ILE A 75 -14.34 -18.89 -19.85
C ILE A 75 -15.41 -19.80 -20.45
N GLU A 76 -16.23 -19.33 -21.40
CA GLU A 76 -17.21 -20.18 -22.10
C GLU A 76 -16.56 -21.40 -22.75
N LYS A 77 -15.32 -21.25 -23.24
CA LYS A 77 -14.55 -22.32 -23.89
C LYS A 77 -13.70 -23.13 -22.91
N LEU A 78 -13.46 -22.62 -21.71
CA LEU A 78 -12.58 -23.22 -20.71
C LEU A 78 -13.36 -24.07 -19.71
N GLU A 79 -14.53 -23.60 -19.28
CA GLU A 79 -15.40 -24.27 -18.33
C GLU A 79 -16.38 -25.19 -19.06
N THR A 80 -16.33 -26.49 -18.76
CA THR A 80 -17.21 -27.50 -19.34
C THR A 80 -18.34 -27.92 -18.42
N ASP A 81 -18.12 -27.90 -17.12
CA ASP A 81 -18.98 -28.58 -16.16
C ASP A 81 -20.05 -27.64 -15.59
N TRP A 82 -19.75 -26.33 -15.50
CA TRP A 82 -20.68 -25.29 -15.03
C TRP A 82 -21.39 -25.67 -13.73
N LEU A 83 -20.61 -26.22 -12.80
CA LEU A 83 -21.10 -26.69 -11.52
C LEU A 83 -21.57 -25.51 -10.66
N GLU A 84 -22.73 -25.67 -10.03
CA GLU A 84 -23.25 -24.70 -9.07
C GLU A 84 -22.66 -24.97 -7.68
N TYR A 85 -22.17 -23.90 -7.05
CA TYR A 85 -21.61 -23.92 -5.71
C TYR A 85 -22.39 -22.96 -4.79
N PRO A 86 -22.52 -23.29 -3.49
CA PRO A 86 -22.97 -22.32 -2.51
C PRO A 86 -22.02 -21.12 -2.47
N VAL A 87 -22.54 -19.90 -2.62
CA VAL A 87 -21.76 -18.67 -2.53
C VAL A 87 -22.24 -17.85 -1.32
N LEU A 88 -21.33 -17.51 -0.43
CA LEU A 88 -21.54 -16.59 0.69
C LEU A 88 -20.78 -15.30 0.40
N HIS A 89 -21.52 -14.24 0.06
CA HIS A 89 -20.96 -12.92 -0.23
C HIS A 89 -21.18 -11.98 0.95
N LEU A 90 -20.08 -11.54 1.58
CA LEU A 90 -20.06 -10.58 2.67
C LEU A 90 -19.67 -9.20 2.15
N ASP A 91 -20.59 -8.23 2.20
CA ASP A 91 -20.33 -6.83 1.87
C ASP A 91 -20.44 -5.94 3.11
N LEU A 92 -19.35 -5.25 3.45
CA LEU A 92 -19.25 -4.36 4.60
C LEU A 92 -19.49 -2.88 4.25
N ASN A 93 -19.98 -2.56 3.06
CA ASN A 93 -20.19 -1.16 2.64
C ASN A 93 -21.36 -0.43 3.30
N ALA A 94 -22.37 -1.11 3.83
CA ALA A 94 -23.70 -0.51 3.94
C ALA A 94 -23.91 0.47 5.13
N GLU A 95 -22.94 0.67 6.03
CA GLU A 95 -23.22 1.32 7.32
C GLU A 95 -22.10 2.21 7.88
N LYS A 96 -22.49 3.01 8.89
CA LYS A 96 -21.56 3.78 9.74
C LYS A 96 -21.10 2.91 10.91
N TYR A 97 -19.79 2.76 11.02
CA TYR A 97 -19.13 1.98 12.07
C TYR A 97 -18.80 2.87 13.27
N THR A 98 -19.81 3.10 14.12
CA THR A 98 -19.69 4.02 15.28
C THR A 98 -19.62 3.31 16.63
N SER A 99 -19.88 2.00 16.68
CA SER A 99 -19.85 1.21 17.92
C SER A 99 -19.63 -0.28 17.63
N ILE A 100 -19.36 -1.08 18.67
CA ILE A 100 -19.17 -2.53 18.55
C ILE A 100 -20.44 -3.19 18.04
N GLU A 101 -21.58 -2.73 18.53
CA GLU A 101 -22.91 -3.20 18.16
C GLU A 101 -23.18 -2.99 16.67
N ALA A 102 -22.66 -1.91 16.07
CA ALA A 102 -22.80 -1.67 14.64
C ALA A 102 -22.12 -2.76 13.80
N LEU A 103 -20.89 -3.15 14.16
CA LEU A 103 -20.17 -4.24 13.49
C LEU A 103 -20.90 -5.58 13.70
N THR A 104 -21.27 -5.89 14.95
CA THR A 104 -22.00 -7.10 15.29
C THR A 104 -23.30 -7.21 14.49
N TYR A 105 -24.10 -6.14 14.47
CA TYR A 105 -25.37 -6.09 13.73
C TYR A 105 -25.19 -6.39 12.23
N ILE A 106 -24.15 -5.85 11.60
CA ILE A 106 -23.88 -6.08 10.17
C ILE A 106 -23.51 -7.55 9.91
N LEU A 107 -22.65 -8.11 10.75
CA LEU A 107 -22.29 -9.53 10.65
C LEU A 107 -23.50 -10.43 10.91
N GLU A 108 -24.31 -10.13 11.92
CA GLU A 108 -25.56 -10.84 12.20
C GLU A 108 -26.53 -10.76 11.03
N ARG A 109 -26.69 -9.60 10.40
CA ARG A 109 -27.56 -9.43 9.24
C ARG A 109 -27.17 -10.36 8.09
N HIS A 110 -25.88 -10.46 7.79
CA HIS A 110 -25.38 -11.37 6.74
C HIS A 110 -25.56 -12.83 7.13
N ILE A 111 -25.20 -13.19 8.37
CA ILE A 111 -25.40 -14.55 8.88
C ILE A 111 -26.89 -14.94 8.85
N ASN A 112 -27.79 -14.06 9.29
CA ASN A 112 -29.24 -14.32 9.27
C ASN A 112 -29.72 -14.64 7.85
N GLY A 113 -29.31 -13.85 6.86
CA GLY A 113 -29.67 -14.13 5.45
C GLY A 113 -29.12 -15.49 4.97
N TRP A 114 -27.92 -15.86 5.39
CA TRP A 114 -27.38 -17.18 5.06
C TRP A 114 -28.05 -18.31 5.84
N GLU A 115 -28.45 -18.09 7.09
CA GLU A 115 -29.20 -19.04 7.92
C GLU A 115 -30.62 -19.27 7.39
N ASP A 116 -31.26 -18.25 6.84
CA ASP A 116 -32.55 -18.37 6.17
C ASP A 116 -32.46 -19.32 4.96
N THR A 117 -31.30 -19.35 4.30
CA THR A 117 -31.04 -20.19 3.13
C THR A 117 -30.56 -21.59 3.53
N TRP A 118 -29.54 -21.67 4.40
CA TRP A 118 -28.81 -22.91 4.69
C TRP A 118 -29.23 -23.56 6.02
N GLY A 119 -30.02 -22.88 6.84
CA GLY A 119 -30.49 -23.31 8.15
C GLY A 119 -29.63 -22.78 9.30
N LYS A 120 -30.14 -22.95 10.51
CA LYS A 120 -29.51 -22.56 11.79
C LYS A 120 -29.58 -23.68 12.81
N ASP A 121 -28.64 -23.70 13.75
CA ASP A 121 -28.64 -24.60 14.91
C ASP A 121 -28.73 -23.79 16.20
N THR A 122 -29.62 -24.18 17.12
CA THR A 122 -29.83 -23.46 18.39
C THR A 122 -28.64 -23.54 19.35
N ARG A 123 -27.65 -24.40 19.08
CA ARG A 123 -26.40 -24.52 19.84
C ARG A 123 -25.35 -23.50 19.40
N GLU A 124 -25.53 -22.87 18.23
CA GLU A 124 -24.61 -21.89 17.66
C GLU A 124 -24.93 -20.49 18.21
N ASN A 125 -24.18 -20.07 19.22
CA ASN A 125 -24.49 -18.84 19.96
C ASN A 125 -23.62 -17.64 19.56
N SER A 126 -22.41 -17.88 19.03
CA SER A 126 -21.50 -16.81 18.59
C SER A 126 -21.57 -16.59 17.08
N LEU A 127 -21.17 -15.40 16.61
CA LEU A 127 -21.03 -15.11 15.17
C LEU A 127 -20.14 -16.13 14.45
N SER A 128 -19.03 -16.50 15.08
CA SER A 128 -18.09 -17.48 14.55
C SER A 128 -18.72 -18.87 14.41
N ASP A 129 -19.43 -19.34 15.44
CA ASP A 129 -20.09 -20.66 15.43
C ASP A 129 -21.19 -20.72 14.37
N ARG A 130 -21.98 -19.65 14.28
CA ARG A 130 -23.04 -19.53 13.28
C ARG A 130 -22.47 -19.50 11.87
N PHE A 131 -21.37 -18.78 11.65
CA PHE A 131 -20.74 -18.69 10.33
C PHE A 131 -20.16 -20.02 9.86
N ILE A 132 -19.41 -20.74 10.72
CA ILE A 132 -18.92 -22.08 10.37
C ILE A 132 -20.08 -23.08 10.22
N GLY A 133 -21.13 -22.93 11.02
CA GLY A 133 -22.36 -23.72 10.92
C GLY A 133 -23.03 -23.58 9.55
N VAL A 134 -23.20 -22.35 9.09
CA VAL A 134 -23.73 -22.06 7.74
C VAL A 134 -22.87 -22.67 6.65
N ILE A 135 -21.54 -22.51 6.72
CA ILE A 135 -20.61 -23.11 5.74
C ILE A 135 -20.76 -24.64 5.71
N THR A 136 -20.81 -25.26 6.88
CA THR A 136 -20.91 -26.72 7.02
C THR A 136 -22.24 -27.22 6.48
N ARG A 137 -23.35 -26.58 6.85
CA ARG A 137 -24.69 -26.95 6.37
C ARG A 137 -24.87 -26.74 4.87
N ALA A 138 -24.30 -25.67 4.32
CA ALA A 138 -24.32 -25.43 2.87
C ALA A 138 -23.61 -26.57 2.13
N TYR A 139 -22.46 -27.02 2.64
CA TYR A 139 -21.78 -28.20 2.12
C TYR A 139 -22.60 -29.49 2.27
N GLU A 140 -23.15 -29.76 3.45
CA GLU A 140 -23.93 -30.98 3.71
C GLU A 140 -25.19 -31.08 2.85
N LYS A 141 -25.89 -29.96 2.63
CA LYS A 141 -27.12 -29.92 1.82
C LYS A 141 -26.86 -30.08 0.34
N THR A 142 -25.74 -29.54 -0.17
CA THR A 142 -25.46 -29.51 -1.61
C THR A 142 -24.48 -30.59 -2.07
N GLY A 143 -23.72 -31.15 -1.14
CA GLY A 143 -22.54 -31.97 -1.44
C GLY A 143 -21.40 -31.18 -2.09
N ARG A 144 -21.48 -29.84 -2.13
CA ARG A 144 -20.54 -28.96 -2.81
C ARG A 144 -19.83 -28.06 -1.83
N GLN A 145 -18.53 -27.91 -2.01
CA GLN A 145 -17.71 -26.99 -1.24
C GLN A 145 -18.15 -25.54 -1.44
N VAL A 146 -18.08 -24.73 -0.39
CA VAL A 146 -18.61 -23.36 -0.33
C VAL A 146 -17.59 -22.36 -0.85
N VAL A 147 -18.09 -21.35 -1.54
CA VAL A 147 -17.33 -20.18 -2.00
C VAL A 147 -17.63 -19.02 -1.08
N VAL A 148 -16.60 -18.38 -0.53
CA VAL A 148 -16.73 -17.22 0.35
C VAL A 148 -16.09 -16.01 -0.33
N LEU A 149 -16.87 -14.95 -0.53
CA LEU A 149 -16.46 -13.71 -1.16
C LEU A 149 -16.59 -12.57 -0.15
N ILE A 150 -15.52 -11.83 0.10
CA ILE A 150 -15.54 -10.71 1.05
C ILE A 150 -15.20 -9.41 0.31
N ASP A 151 -16.14 -8.47 0.30
CA ASP A 151 -15.96 -7.11 -0.22
C ASP A 151 -15.82 -6.07 0.90
N GLU A 152 -15.00 -5.05 0.65
CA GLU A 152 -14.76 -3.89 1.53
C GLU A 152 -14.49 -4.24 3.00
N TYR A 153 -13.74 -5.32 3.19
CA TYR A 153 -13.25 -5.85 4.47
C TYR A 153 -12.58 -4.82 5.38
N ASP A 154 -11.97 -3.79 4.79
CA ASP A 154 -11.17 -2.76 5.45
C ASP A 154 -12.02 -1.61 5.97
N LYS A 155 -13.22 -1.41 5.42
CA LYS A 155 -14.10 -0.28 5.77
C LYS A 155 -14.40 -0.15 7.26
N PRO A 156 -14.71 -1.22 8.03
CA PRO A 156 -14.92 -1.10 9.46
C PRO A 156 -13.70 -0.53 10.18
N LEU A 157 -12.49 -1.02 9.82
CA LEU A 157 -11.23 -0.62 10.45
C LEU A 157 -10.82 0.81 10.06
N LEU A 158 -11.10 1.20 8.81
CA LEU A 158 -10.82 2.55 8.31
C LEU A 158 -11.69 3.61 8.96
N GLN A 159 -12.94 3.32 9.34
CA GLN A 159 -13.84 4.31 9.97
C GLN A 159 -13.50 4.58 11.44
N VAL A 160 -12.92 3.60 12.13
CA VAL A 160 -12.57 3.69 13.55
C VAL A 160 -11.07 3.98 13.78
N PHE A 161 -10.35 4.41 12.75
CA PHE A 161 -8.89 4.56 12.79
C PHE A 161 -8.39 5.54 13.88
N ASN A 162 -9.22 6.48 14.30
CA ASN A 162 -8.92 7.46 15.35
C ASN A 162 -9.39 7.02 16.76
N ASP A 163 -10.02 5.85 16.90
CA ASP A 163 -10.53 5.33 18.17
C ASP A 163 -9.89 3.97 18.46
N GLU A 164 -8.73 3.99 19.13
CA GLU A 164 -7.94 2.79 19.43
C GLU A 164 -8.73 1.72 20.21
N LYS A 165 -9.64 2.15 21.10
CA LYS A 165 -10.46 1.22 21.89
C LYS A 165 -11.45 0.49 20.99
N LEU A 166 -12.21 1.25 20.20
CA LEU A 166 -13.19 0.67 19.29
C LEU A 166 -12.52 -0.17 18.19
N GLN A 167 -11.39 0.29 17.68
CA GLN A 167 -10.57 -0.45 16.72
C GLN A 167 -10.09 -1.79 17.28
N THR A 168 -9.63 -1.83 18.53
CA THR A 168 -9.21 -3.07 19.19
C THR A 168 -10.36 -4.08 19.28
N GLU A 169 -11.56 -3.62 19.64
CA GLU A 169 -12.73 -4.47 19.73
C GLU A 169 -13.19 -4.97 18.35
N TYR A 170 -13.12 -4.12 17.33
CA TYR A 170 -13.39 -4.52 15.94
C TYR A 170 -12.45 -5.61 15.47
N LEU A 171 -11.14 -5.45 15.73
CA LEU A 171 -10.14 -6.44 15.39
C LEU A 171 -10.41 -7.78 16.08
N LYS A 172 -10.76 -7.78 17.37
CA LYS A 172 -11.11 -9.01 18.10
C LYS A 172 -12.30 -9.73 17.43
N THR A 173 -13.37 -9.01 17.14
CA THR A 173 -14.58 -9.56 16.51
C THR A 173 -14.28 -10.10 15.11
N LEU A 174 -13.60 -9.33 14.25
CA LEU A 174 -13.25 -9.77 12.90
C LEU A 174 -12.26 -10.94 12.90
N LYS A 175 -11.30 -10.98 13.84
CA LYS A 175 -10.37 -12.11 14.00
C LYS A 175 -11.12 -13.40 14.33
N ALA A 176 -12.04 -13.34 15.29
CA ALA A 176 -12.86 -14.49 15.66
C ALA A 176 -13.74 -14.94 14.49
N PHE A 177 -14.34 -13.99 13.77
CA PHE A 177 -15.24 -14.26 12.66
C PHE A 177 -14.51 -14.87 11.46
N TYR A 178 -13.42 -14.25 10.97
CA TYR A 178 -12.67 -14.77 9.82
C TYR A 178 -11.80 -15.99 10.15
N GLY A 179 -11.39 -16.16 11.41
CA GLY A 179 -10.60 -17.29 11.87
C GLY A 179 -11.25 -18.65 11.56
N VAL A 180 -12.58 -18.70 11.49
CA VAL A 180 -13.32 -19.93 11.20
C VAL A 180 -13.08 -20.48 9.80
N LEU A 181 -12.70 -19.62 8.84
CA LEU A 181 -12.41 -20.05 7.46
C LEU A 181 -11.25 -21.05 7.44
N LYS A 182 -10.29 -20.93 8.36
CA LYS A 182 -9.19 -21.91 8.51
C LYS A 182 -9.73 -23.27 8.96
N SER A 183 -10.61 -23.27 9.97
CA SER A 183 -11.24 -24.49 10.48
C SER A 183 -12.16 -25.14 9.45
N ALA A 184 -12.76 -24.32 8.58
CA ALA A 184 -13.67 -24.76 7.54
C ALA A 184 -12.98 -25.18 6.22
N ASP A 185 -11.65 -25.22 6.13
CA ASP A 185 -10.91 -25.45 4.85
C ASP A 185 -11.43 -26.65 4.04
N ARG A 186 -11.80 -27.74 4.70
CA ARG A 186 -12.33 -28.94 4.04
C ARG A 186 -13.65 -28.69 3.30
N TYR A 187 -14.45 -27.74 3.79
CA TYR A 187 -15.73 -27.34 3.24
C TYR A 187 -15.60 -26.20 2.23
N LEU A 188 -14.42 -25.61 2.06
CA LEU A 188 -14.23 -24.43 1.21
C LEU A 188 -13.67 -24.79 -0.16
N ARG A 189 -14.32 -24.25 -1.20
CA ARG A 189 -13.89 -24.35 -2.60
C ARG A 189 -12.97 -23.20 -2.95
N PHE A 190 -13.36 -22.00 -2.56
CA PHE A 190 -12.71 -20.76 -2.94
C PHE A 190 -12.99 -19.69 -1.89
N VAL A 191 -11.95 -18.93 -1.53
CA VAL A 191 -12.07 -17.80 -0.61
C VAL A 191 -11.41 -16.60 -1.24
N PHE A 192 -12.17 -15.53 -1.42
CA PHE A 192 -11.64 -14.24 -1.80
C PHE A 192 -11.56 -13.36 -0.56
N ASN A 193 -10.37 -13.28 0.04
CA ASN A 193 -10.08 -12.48 1.23
C ASN A 193 -8.66 -11.92 1.15
N PRO A 194 -8.42 -10.64 1.49
CA PRO A 194 -7.09 -10.13 1.74
C PRO A 194 -6.29 -10.83 2.84
N PHE A 195 -5.19 -11.45 2.41
CA PHE A 195 -4.18 -12.04 3.27
C PHE A 195 -3.56 -11.02 4.25
N SER A 196 -3.52 -9.73 3.89
CA SER A 196 -3.03 -8.66 4.76
C SER A 196 -3.88 -8.46 6.02
N LEU A 197 -5.21 -8.60 5.91
CA LEU A 197 -6.10 -8.57 7.06
C LEU A 197 -5.89 -9.81 7.94
N LEU A 198 -5.75 -11.00 7.35
CA LEU A 198 -5.47 -12.22 8.10
C LEU A 198 -4.15 -12.12 8.87
N ASN A 199 -3.12 -11.49 8.30
CA ASN A 199 -1.85 -11.25 8.98
C ASN A 199 -1.98 -10.20 10.09
N ALA A 200 -2.60 -9.04 9.83
CA ALA A 200 -2.85 -8.02 10.85
C ALA A 200 -3.64 -8.60 12.03
N LEU A 201 -4.67 -9.40 11.76
CA LEU A 201 -5.47 -10.08 12.77
C LEU A 201 -4.67 -11.19 13.47
N SER A 202 -3.88 -11.98 12.75
CA SER A 202 -3.05 -13.05 13.34
C SER A 202 -2.04 -12.48 14.34
N PHE A 203 -1.27 -11.47 13.91
CA PHE A 203 -0.23 -10.82 14.70
C PHE A 203 -0.77 -9.79 15.70
N SER A 204 -2.05 -9.41 15.62
CA SER A 204 -2.70 -8.40 16.47
C SER A 204 -1.92 -7.09 16.55
N ARG A 205 -1.29 -6.67 15.45
CA ARG A 205 -0.53 -5.42 15.35
C ARG A 205 -0.79 -4.78 13.99
N PHE A 206 -0.70 -3.46 13.91
CA PHE A 206 -0.59 -2.78 12.62
C PHE A 206 0.81 -2.99 12.06
N GLY A 207 0.89 -3.25 10.77
CA GLY A 207 2.14 -3.50 10.06
C GLY A 207 1.90 -3.44 8.56
N SER A 208 2.98 -3.42 7.78
CA SER A 208 2.96 -3.25 6.33
C SER A 208 2.53 -4.54 5.59
N TYR A 209 1.44 -5.15 6.04
CA TYR A 209 0.97 -6.44 5.55
C TYR A 209 0.45 -6.38 4.12
N TRP A 210 -0.01 -5.21 3.64
CA TRP A 210 -0.28 -5.00 2.23
C TRP A 210 1.02 -5.12 1.43
N PHE A 211 2.06 -4.42 1.87
CA PHE A 211 3.35 -4.37 1.19
C PHE A 211 4.04 -5.74 1.17
N GLN A 212 4.09 -6.44 2.30
CA GLN A 212 4.75 -7.74 2.46
C GLN A 212 4.18 -8.87 1.59
N THR A 213 3.01 -8.66 0.97
CA THR A 213 2.30 -9.71 0.19
C THR A 213 2.58 -9.66 -1.31
N GLY A 214 3.31 -8.66 -1.80
CA GLY A 214 3.79 -8.60 -3.18
C GLY A 214 5.29 -8.38 -3.20
N THR A 215 6.09 -9.38 -3.61
CA THR A 215 7.55 -9.25 -3.66
C THR A 215 7.96 -8.21 -4.74
N PRO A 216 8.48 -7.03 -4.38
CA PRO A 216 8.74 -5.94 -5.33
C PRO A 216 10.11 -5.97 -6.01
N THR A 217 10.91 -7.02 -5.84
CA THR A 217 12.32 -7.07 -6.28
C THR A 217 12.49 -6.67 -7.75
N PHE A 218 11.58 -7.09 -8.63
CA PHE A 218 11.59 -6.70 -10.04
C PHE A 218 11.46 -5.19 -10.27
N LEU A 219 10.63 -4.48 -9.48
CA LEU A 219 10.45 -3.03 -9.61
C LEU A 219 11.71 -2.27 -9.17
N VAL A 220 12.45 -2.82 -8.22
CA VAL A 220 13.70 -2.22 -7.75
C VAL A 220 14.80 -2.40 -8.78
N GLU A 221 14.94 -3.60 -9.34
CA GLU A 221 15.86 -3.83 -10.46
C GLU A 221 15.56 -2.87 -11.63
N LEU A 222 14.29 -2.64 -11.91
CA LEU A 222 13.87 -1.69 -12.93
C LEU A 222 14.25 -0.23 -12.58
N LEU A 223 14.07 0.19 -11.33
CA LEU A 223 14.49 1.53 -10.87
C LEU A 223 16.01 1.72 -10.99
N LYS A 224 16.80 0.67 -10.70
CA LYS A 224 18.27 0.70 -10.81
C LYS A 224 18.72 0.76 -12.27
N GLN A 225 18.12 -0.04 -13.14
CA GLN A 225 18.46 -0.09 -14.56
C GLN A 225 18.09 1.20 -15.31
N SER A 226 17.01 1.88 -14.89
CA SER A 226 16.53 3.11 -15.54
C SER A 226 17.24 4.40 -15.08
N GLU A 227 18.15 4.34 -14.10
CA GLU A 227 18.76 5.51 -13.43
C GLU A 227 17.75 6.60 -12.99
N TYR A 228 16.51 6.17 -12.69
CA TYR A 228 15.41 7.06 -12.37
C TYR A 228 15.68 7.81 -11.06
N ASP A 229 15.35 9.11 -11.00
CA ASP A 229 15.50 9.87 -9.75
C ASP A 229 14.45 9.43 -8.73
N LEU A 230 14.89 8.65 -7.74
CA LEU A 230 14.01 8.17 -6.69
C LEU A 230 13.31 9.31 -5.94
N ARG A 231 13.93 10.50 -5.84
CA ARG A 231 13.33 11.65 -5.15
C ARG A 231 12.08 12.13 -5.86
N THR A 232 12.10 12.16 -7.20
CA THR A 232 10.92 12.55 -8.00
C THR A 232 9.81 11.51 -7.88
N LEU A 233 10.15 10.23 -7.79
CA LEU A 233 9.17 9.18 -7.47
C LEU A 233 8.48 9.44 -6.12
N ILE A 234 9.28 9.74 -5.08
CA ILE A 234 8.80 9.86 -3.70
C ILE A 234 7.97 11.13 -3.48
N ASP A 235 8.36 12.26 -4.06
CA ASP A 235 7.60 13.53 -3.94
C ASP A 235 6.33 13.55 -4.82
N GLY A 236 6.32 12.74 -5.87
CA GLY A 236 5.21 12.59 -6.80
C GLY A 236 5.60 12.92 -8.23
N VAL A 237 4.98 12.21 -9.17
CA VAL A 237 5.33 12.28 -10.60
C VAL A 237 4.11 12.73 -11.40
N GLU A 238 4.34 13.62 -12.36
CA GLU A 238 3.34 14.00 -13.35
C GLU A 238 3.47 13.14 -14.61
N MET A 239 2.34 12.65 -15.14
CA MET A 239 2.30 11.82 -16.34
C MET A 239 1.16 12.22 -17.27
N LYS A 240 1.39 12.11 -18.58
CA LYS A 240 0.31 12.21 -19.57
C LYS A 240 -0.53 10.94 -19.61
N GLU A 241 -1.77 11.06 -20.05
CA GLU A 241 -2.69 9.92 -20.22
C GLU A 241 -2.09 8.76 -21.04
N SER A 242 -1.32 9.08 -22.08
CA SER A 242 -0.69 8.08 -22.96
C SER A 242 0.22 7.10 -22.20
N ALA A 243 0.83 7.54 -21.09
CA ALA A 243 1.74 6.72 -20.32
C ALA A 243 1.04 5.57 -19.56
N PHE A 244 -0.28 5.66 -19.31
CA PHE A 244 -1.03 4.55 -18.70
C PHE A 244 -1.29 3.40 -19.69
N SER A 245 -1.19 3.68 -20.98
CA SER A 245 -1.45 2.74 -22.08
C SER A 245 -0.19 1.96 -22.50
N GLU A 246 0.98 2.40 -22.04
CA GLU A 246 2.26 1.78 -22.37
C GLU A 246 2.45 0.50 -21.54
N TYR A 247 2.26 -0.65 -22.21
CA TYR A 247 2.51 -1.99 -21.64
C TYR A 247 3.97 -2.46 -21.77
N ARG A 248 4.75 -1.78 -22.62
CA ARG A 248 6.18 -2.09 -22.77
C ARG A 248 6.92 -1.32 -21.70
N VAL A 249 7.85 -1.99 -21.03
CA VAL A 249 8.90 -1.33 -20.28
C VAL A 249 9.64 -0.46 -21.30
N ALA A 250 9.26 0.81 -21.42
CA ALA A 250 10.13 1.77 -22.07
C ALA A 250 11.40 1.74 -21.23
N GLU A 251 12.54 1.40 -21.84
CA GLU A 251 13.79 1.03 -21.16
C GLU A 251 14.24 2.03 -20.06
N ASN A 252 13.67 3.25 -20.05
CA ASN A 252 14.04 4.35 -19.15
C ASN A 252 12.88 4.91 -18.28
N ASN A 253 11.66 4.36 -18.27
CA ASN A 253 10.55 4.88 -17.43
C ASN A 253 9.85 3.79 -16.60
N PRO A 254 10.15 3.67 -15.30
CA PRO A 254 9.56 2.65 -14.42
C PRO A 254 8.15 2.99 -13.94
N ILE A 255 7.70 4.25 -14.10
CA ILE A 255 6.49 4.76 -13.44
C ILE A 255 5.20 4.04 -13.86
N PRO A 256 4.95 3.73 -15.15
CA PRO A 256 3.75 2.99 -15.55
C PRO A 256 3.63 1.65 -14.82
N LEU A 257 4.74 0.92 -14.65
CA LEU A 257 4.75 -0.36 -13.94
C LEU A 257 4.55 -0.18 -12.43
N ILE A 258 5.18 0.81 -11.81
CA ILE A 258 5.00 1.12 -10.38
C ILE A 258 3.55 1.52 -10.10
N TYR A 259 2.92 2.26 -11.01
CA TYR A 259 1.49 2.58 -10.95
C TYR A 259 0.61 1.34 -11.14
N GLN A 260 0.84 0.55 -12.19
CA GLN A 260 0.06 -0.66 -12.49
C GLN A 260 0.15 -1.73 -11.38
N SER A 261 1.30 -1.81 -10.70
CA SER A 261 1.51 -2.69 -9.54
C SER A 261 0.90 -2.15 -8.24
N GLY A 262 0.35 -0.94 -8.25
CA GLY A 262 -0.43 -0.38 -7.14
C GLY A 262 0.38 0.39 -6.11
N TYR A 263 1.67 0.62 -6.34
CA TYR A 263 2.50 1.45 -5.43
C TYR A 263 2.22 2.94 -5.60
N LEU A 264 1.76 3.37 -6.76
CA LEU A 264 1.27 4.73 -6.99
C LEU A 264 -0.22 4.75 -7.32
N THR A 265 -0.87 5.86 -6.99
CA THR A 265 -2.25 6.16 -7.38
C THR A 265 -2.36 7.59 -7.86
N ILE A 266 -3.42 7.89 -8.62
CA ILE A 266 -3.75 9.25 -9.05
C ILE A 266 -4.19 10.04 -7.81
N LYS A 267 -3.54 11.18 -7.56
CA LYS A 267 -3.89 12.14 -6.52
C LYS A 267 -4.50 13.42 -7.08
N ASP A 268 -4.15 13.78 -8.31
CA ASP A 268 -4.66 14.98 -8.97
C ASP A 268 -4.67 14.84 -10.50
N TYR A 269 -5.42 15.70 -11.18
CA TYR A 269 -5.50 15.78 -12.63
C TYR A 269 -5.64 17.23 -13.11
N ASP A 270 -4.68 17.68 -13.91
CA ASP A 270 -4.73 18.95 -14.62
C ASP A 270 -5.39 18.74 -15.99
N GLU A 271 -6.65 19.19 -16.10
CA GLU A 271 -7.45 19.09 -17.34
C GLU A 271 -6.90 19.94 -18.49
N ARG A 272 -6.21 21.05 -18.19
CA ARG A 272 -5.66 21.94 -19.21
C ARG A 272 -4.49 21.32 -19.95
N PHE A 273 -3.64 20.59 -19.22
CA PHE A 273 -2.45 19.95 -19.79
C PHE A 273 -2.60 18.44 -19.98
N HIS A 274 -3.74 17.87 -19.57
CA HIS A 274 -4.00 16.43 -19.53
C HIS A 274 -2.91 15.66 -18.75
N LEU A 275 -2.51 16.24 -17.61
CA LEU A 275 -1.47 15.69 -16.73
C LEU A 275 -2.08 15.11 -15.46
N TYR A 276 -1.64 13.91 -15.10
CA TYR A 276 -2.02 13.21 -13.89
C TYR A 276 -0.89 13.26 -12.89
N THR A 277 -1.20 13.64 -11.64
CA THR A 277 -0.25 13.60 -10.54
C THR A 277 -0.38 12.27 -9.81
N LEU A 278 0.71 11.50 -9.80
CA LEU A 278 0.81 10.20 -9.14
C LEU A 278 1.59 10.31 -7.83
N ARG A 279 1.07 9.70 -6.75
CA ARG A 279 1.79 9.55 -5.46
C ARG A 279 1.46 8.22 -4.81
N PHE A 280 2.20 7.87 -3.77
CA PHE A 280 1.86 6.74 -2.90
C PHE A 280 0.43 6.87 -2.35
N PRO A 281 -0.34 5.77 -2.31
CA PRO A 281 -1.74 5.81 -1.91
C PRO A 281 -1.91 6.18 -0.44
N ASN A 282 -1.03 5.67 0.43
CA ASN A 282 -1.03 5.88 1.88
C ASN A 282 0.39 5.68 2.45
N ASP A 283 0.54 5.89 3.75
CA ASP A 283 1.81 5.76 4.46
C ASP A 283 2.33 4.32 4.56
N GLU A 284 1.43 3.32 4.66
CA GLU A 284 1.83 1.90 4.66
C GLU A 284 2.59 1.54 3.38
N VAL A 285 2.04 1.92 2.22
CA VAL A 285 2.65 1.65 0.92
C VAL A 285 3.91 2.49 0.73
N LYS A 286 3.88 3.77 1.14
CA LYS A 286 5.04 4.67 1.06
C LYS A 286 6.21 4.12 1.88
N TYR A 287 6.03 3.97 3.20
CA TYR A 287 7.11 3.55 4.09
C TYR A 287 7.49 2.09 3.87
N GLY A 288 6.54 1.19 3.59
CA GLY A 288 6.87 -0.18 3.19
C GLY A 288 7.76 -0.22 1.93
N PHE A 289 7.46 0.62 0.94
CA PHE A 289 8.30 0.74 -0.25
C PHE A 289 9.67 1.35 0.06
N LEU A 290 9.74 2.43 0.85
CA LEU A 290 10.99 3.06 1.25
C LEU A 290 11.89 2.11 2.06
N ASP A 291 11.34 1.42 3.04
CA ASP A 291 12.06 0.43 3.84
C ASP A 291 12.62 -0.68 2.95
N PHE A 292 11.80 -1.20 2.03
CA PHE A 292 12.22 -2.26 1.13
C PHE A 292 13.32 -1.84 0.15
N ILE A 293 13.26 -0.64 -0.42
CA ILE A 293 14.29 -0.20 -1.37
C ILE A 293 15.58 0.22 -0.65
N THR A 294 15.51 0.56 0.63
CA THR A 294 16.65 1.10 1.37
C THR A 294 17.90 0.20 1.28
N PRO A 295 17.84 -1.12 1.56
CA PRO A 295 18.98 -2.02 1.41
C PRO A 295 19.57 -2.09 -0.01
N PHE A 296 18.83 -1.66 -1.05
CA PHE A 296 19.33 -1.63 -2.43
C PHE A 296 20.06 -0.33 -2.78
N TYR A 297 19.78 0.74 -2.03
CA TYR A 297 20.44 2.04 -2.13
C TYR A 297 21.48 2.25 -1.04
N THR A 298 21.55 1.36 -0.07
CA THR A 298 22.50 1.39 1.05
C THR A 298 23.23 0.06 1.07
N SER A 299 24.22 -0.11 1.94
CA SER A 299 24.97 -1.38 2.05
C SER A 299 24.67 -2.13 3.33
N VAL A 300 23.66 -1.68 4.06
CA VAL A 300 23.23 -2.32 5.29
C VAL A 300 22.29 -3.45 4.92
N GLY A 301 22.74 -4.68 5.14
CA GLY A 301 21.90 -5.87 5.00
C GLY A 301 20.79 -5.91 6.05
N ASP A 302 19.70 -6.60 5.74
CA ASP A 302 18.49 -6.71 6.58
C ASP A 302 18.75 -7.31 7.99
N GLU A 303 19.91 -7.92 8.24
CA GLU A 303 20.22 -8.65 9.47
C GLU A 303 21.15 -7.91 10.45
N ASP A 304 21.81 -6.82 10.05
CA ASP A 304 22.77 -6.11 10.92
C ASP A 304 22.18 -4.83 11.54
N ASN A 305 22.27 -4.75 12.88
CA ASN A 305 21.77 -3.72 13.79
C ASN A 305 22.25 -2.26 13.55
N GLY A 306 22.82 -1.94 12.38
CA GLY A 306 23.47 -0.67 12.05
C GLY A 306 22.51 0.45 11.68
N PHE A 307 21.55 0.19 10.78
CA PHE A 307 20.61 1.21 10.29
C PHE A 307 19.26 1.11 10.98
N TYR A 308 19.17 1.68 12.18
CA TYR A 308 17.90 1.78 12.91
C TYR A 308 17.40 3.22 12.88
N ILE A 309 16.35 3.47 12.08
CA ILE A 309 15.78 4.81 11.90
C ILE A 309 15.37 5.47 13.23
N GLY A 310 14.89 4.67 14.19
CA GLY A 310 14.50 5.18 15.51
C GLY A 310 15.66 5.71 16.34
N LYS A 311 16.93 5.37 16.06
CA LYS A 311 18.09 5.98 16.72
C LYS A 311 18.30 7.40 16.21
N PHE A 312 18.27 7.59 14.89
CA PHE A 312 18.34 8.92 14.27
C PHE A 312 17.23 9.86 14.77
N VAL A 313 15.99 9.34 14.87
CA VAL A 313 14.86 10.10 15.42
C VAL A 313 15.12 10.51 16.87
N ARG A 314 15.48 9.56 17.74
CA ARG A 314 15.74 9.84 19.16
C ARG A 314 16.88 10.83 19.39
N GLU A 315 17.96 10.75 18.59
CA GLU A 315 19.10 11.66 18.67
C GLU A 315 18.68 13.10 18.37
N LEU A 316 17.83 13.32 17.36
CA LEU A 316 17.28 14.65 17.09
C LEU A 316 16.20 15.09 18.09
N GLU A 317 15.41 14.16 18.63
CA GLU A 317 14.46 14.48 19.72
C GLU A 317 15.19 14.92 20.99
N SER A 318 16.34 14.32 21.30
CA SER A 318 17.16 14.71 22.47
C SER A 318 18.06 15.93 22.25
N GLY A 319 18.13 16.47 21.03
CA GLY A 319 19.03 17.59 20.69
C GLY A 319 20.47 17.20 20.39
N ASP A 320 20.78 15.91 20.27
CA ASP A 320 22.14 15.39 20.07
C ASP A 320 22.48 15.27 18.57
N VAL A 321 22.72 16.43 17.94
CA VAL A 321 23.05 16.53 16.52
C VAL A 321 24.41 15.87 16.21
N ASP A 322 25.37 15.92 17.13
CA ASP A 322 26.69 15.30 16.95
C ASP A 322 26.59 13.77 16.87
N SER A 323 25.80 13.13 17.74
CA SER A 323 25.55 11.69 17.66
C SER A 323 24.79 11.32 16.37
N PHE A 324 23.81 12.14 15.96
CA PHE A 324 23.09 11.95 14.70
C PHE A 324 24.03 11.95 13.50
N LEU A 325 24.91 12.96 13.38
CA LEU A 325 25.87 13.07 12.27
C LEU A 325 26.96 12.01 12.34
N THR A 326 27.41 11.64 13.54
CA THR A 326 28.36 10.53 13.75
C THR A 326 27.78 9.20 13.30
N ARG A 327 26.50 8.94 13.61
CA ARG A 327 25.79 7.74 13.13
C ARG A 327 25.64 7.76 11.62
N LEU A 328 25.27 8.90 11.05
CA LEU A 328 25.14 9.06 9.62
C LEU A 328 26.49 8.82 8.92
N LYS A 329 27.60 9.30 9.50
CA LYS A 329 28.97 9.05 9.05
C LYS A 329 29.35 7.57 9.11
N ALA A 330 29.04 6.90 10.22
CA ALA A 330 29.29 5.46 10.38
C ALA A 330 28.51 4.64 9.34
N PHE A 331 27.27 5.04 9.08
CA PHE A 331 26.43 4.41 8.05
C PHE A 331 27.01 4.55 6.64
N PHE A 332 27.57 5.71 6.29
CA PHE A 332 28.25 5.90 5.01
C PHE A 332 29.60 5.18 4.89
N ALA A 333 30.27 4.89 6.01
CA ALA A 333 31.56 4.18 6.02
C ALA A 333 31.42 2.69 5.65
N ASP A 334 30.23 2.12 5.80
CA ASP A 334 29.95 0.68 5.61
C ASP A 334 29.64 0.31 4.15
N PHE A 335 29.81 1.24 3.21
CA PHE A 335 29.55 1.01 1.78
C PHE A 335 30.71 0.24 1.09
N PRO A 336 30.47 -0.94 0.45
CA PRO A 336 31.48 -1.72 -0.24
C PRO A 336 32.16 -0.95 -1.38
N TYR A 337 33.46 -1.17 -1.51
CA TYR A 337 34.32 -0.48 -2.47
C TYR A 337 34.03 -0.80 -3.95
N GLU A 338 33.09 -1.71 -4.24
CA GLU A 338 32.65 -2.10 -5.58
C GLU A 338 31.35 -1.40 -6.03
N LEU A 339 30.57 -0.84 -5.09
CA LEU A 339 29.38 -0.01 -5.36
C LEU A 339 29.75 1.46 -5.64
N ASN A 340 31.01 1.68 -6.01
CA ASN A 340 31.80 2.89 -5.80
C ASN A 340 31.94 3.77 -7.06
N ASP A 341 31.18 3.49 -8.12
CA ASP A 341 31.05 4.41 -9.27
C ASP A 341 29.97 5.49 -9.03
N LYS A 342 29.49 5.61 -7.78
CA LYS A 342 28.32 6.41 -7.46
C LYS A 342 28.65 7.90 -7.22
N THR A 343 28.01 8.72 -8.03
CA THR A 343 28.12 10.17 -8.12
C THR A 343 27.53 10.90 -6.91
N GLU A 344 27.76 12.21 -6.81
CA GLU A 344 27.10 13.16 -5.89
C GLU A 344 25.60 12.87 -5.64
N ARG A 345 24.90 12.47 -6.72
CA ARG A 345 23.48 12.13 -6.73
C ARG A 345 23.13 10.96 -5.81
N HIS A 346 24.02 10.00 -5.64
CA HIS A 346 23.77 8.85 -4.77
C HIS A 346 23.65 9.25 -3.30
N TYR A 347 24.58 10.05 -2.81
CA TYR A 347 24.55 10.57 -1.44
C TYR A 347 23.31 11.40 -1.19
N GLN A 348 22.92 12.23 -2.16
CA GLN A 348 21.66 12.99 -2.09
C GLN A 348 20.44 12.07 -1.97
N VAL A 349 20.40 10.95 -2.71
CA VAL A 349 19.32 9.95 -2.59
C VAL A 349 19.33 9.28 -1.23
N VAL A 350 20.50 8.95 -0.68
CA VAL A 350 20.63 8.34 0.65
C VAL A 350 20.17 9.30 1.75
N PHE A 351 20.66 10.55 1.76
CA PHE A 351 20.17 11.56 2.70
C PHE A 351 18.66 11.72 2.61
N TYR A 352 18.15 11.84 1.38
CA TYR A 352 16.73 11.96 1.12
C TYR A 352 15.93 10.78 1.67
N LEU A 353 16.41 9.54 1.49
CA LEU A 353 15.79 8.34 2.04
C LEU A 353 15.77 8.37 3.57
N VAL A 354 16.90 8.67 4.21
CA VAL A 354 16.99 8.78 5.69
C VAL A 354 15.97 9.79 6.20
N PHE A 355 15.96 11.01 5.68
CA PHE A 355 15.04 12.04 6.14
C PHE A 355 13.57 11.71 5.82
N LYS A 356 13.28 11.09 4.66
CA LYS A 356 11.90 10.67 4.35
C LYS A 356 11.42 9.55 5.25
N LEU A 357 12.27 8.60 5.61
CA LEU A 357 11.98 7.54 6.59
C LEU A 357 11.77 8.12 8.00
N MET A 358 12.61 9.07 8.42
CA MET A 358 12.41 9.82 9.67
C MET A 358 11.06 10.55 9.68
N GLY A 359 10.60 11.00 8.51
CA GLY A 359 9.27 11.60 8.27
C GLY A 359 8.08 10.77 8.77
N GLN A 360 8.29 9.47 9.05
CA GLN A 360 7.29 8.61 9.70
C GLN A 360 7.08 8.97 11.18
N PHE A 361 8.11 9.47 11.84
CA PHE A 361 8.14 9.69 13.29
C PHE A 361 8.31 11.16 13.67
N CYS A 362 8.92 11.98 12.82
CA CYS A 362 9.02 13.43 12.97
C CYS A 362 8.59 14.16 11.70
N ASP A 363 8.32 15.47 11.77
CA ASP A 363 7.93 16.25 10.60
C ASP A 363 9.19 16.62 9.80
N ALA A 364 9.66 15.67 8.98
CA ALA A 364 10.80 15.83 8.10
C ALA A 364 10.38 16.19 6.68
N GLU A 365 10.71 17.40 6.25
CA GLU A 365 10.47 17.92 4.90
C GLU A 365 11.79 18.06 4.14
N VAL A 366 11.92 17.34 3.03
CA VAL A 366 12.98 17.57 2.03
C VAL A 366 12.37 18.30 0.86
N ARG A 367 13.04 19.36 0.41
CA ARG A 367 12.45 20.36 -0.44
C ARG A 367 13.47 20.68 -1.57
N SER A 368 13.16 20.52 -2.88
CA SER A 368 14.01 21.08 -3.96
C SER A 368 13.26 21.79 -5.13
N ALA A 369 13.92 22.83 -5.70
CA ALA A 369 13.97 23.28 -7.12
C ALA A 369 14.34 24.77 -7.33
N ARG A 370 14.12 25.71 -6.37
CA ARG A 370 14.46 27.16 -6.54
C ARG A 370 15.13 27.82 -5.31
N GLY A 371 15.65 27.02 -4.39
CA GLY A 371 16.16 27.45 -3.08
C GLY A 371 15.27 26.89 -1.98
N ARG A 372 15.73 25.82 -1.35
CA ARG A 372 15.10 25.08 -0.27
C ARG A 372 16.24 24.40 0.51
N ALA A 373 16.09 24.29 1.83
CA ALA A 373 17.02 23.51 2.65
C ALA A 373 16.98 22.03 2.24
N ASP A 374 18.11 21.34 2.39
CA ASP A 374 18.21 19.93 2.05
C ASP A 374 17.33 19.06 2.96
N ALA A 375 17.20 19.42 4.23
CA ALA A 375 16.18 18.87 5.09
C ALA A 375 15.76 19.86 6.18
N VAL A 376 14.47 19.85 6.50
CA VAL A 376 13.95 20.47 7.72
C VAL A 376 13.35 19.36 8.56
N VAL A 377 13.80 19.21 9.80
CA VAL A 377 13.25 18.23 10.74
C VAL A 377 12.64 18.97 11.91
N LYS A 378 11.35 18.76 12.17
CA LYS A 378 10.67 19.33 13.33
C LYS A 378 10.35 18.23 14.34
N THR A 379 10.87 18.38 15.54
CA THR A 379 10.54 17.57 16.70
C THR A 379 9.56 18.34 17.58
N GLN A 380 9.24 17.77 18.75
CA GLN A 380 8.41 18.44 19.76
C GLN A 380 9.06 19.75 20.24
N ASP A 381 10.39 19.78 20.39
CA ASP A 381 11.12 20.87 21.07
C ASP A 381 12.04 21.67 20.14
N SER A 382 12.36 21.16 18.95
CA SER A 382 13.35 21.74 18.05
C SER A 382 12.93 21.70 16.58
N ILE A 383 13.48 22.63 15.80
CA ILE A 383 13.42 22.70 14.35
C ILE A 383 14.86 22.74 13.85
N TYR A 384 15.26 21.68 13.15
CA TYR A 384 16.57 21.55 12.54
C TYR A 384 16.50 21.91 11.06
N ILE A 385 17.44 22.73 10.59
CA ILE A 385 17.65 22.99 9.17
C ILE A 385 19.01 22.45 8.77
N PHE A 386 19.00 21.42 7.94
CA PHE A 386 20.21 20.79 7.40
C PHE A 386 20.51 21.31 5.99
N GLU A 387 21.79 21.55 5.73
CA GLU A 387 22.34 21.85 4.41
C GLU A 387 23.64 21.06 4.23
N PHE A 388 23.75 20.34 3.12
CA PHE A 388 24.88 19.49 2.77
C PHE A 388 25.65 20.10 1.60
N LYS A 389 26.97 20.20 1.73
CA LYS A 389 27.85 20.69 0.67
C LYS A 389 28.81 19.62 0.20
N LEU A 390 28.65 19.23 -1.06
CA LEU A 390 29.55 18.33 -1.78
C LEU A 390 30.73 19.17 -2.30
N ASN A 391 31.96 18.85 -1.89
CA ASN A 391 33.18 19.59 -2.25
C ASN A 391 33.19 21.08 -1.81
N GLY A 392 32.46 21.42 -0.74
CA GLY A 392 32.43 22.75 -0.13
C GLY A 392 32.93 22.73 1.32
N SER A 393 32.52 23.70 2.13
CA SER A 393 32.80 23.71 3.57
C SER A 393 31.50 23.76 4.38
N ALA A 394 31.56 23.35 5.65
CA ALA A 394 30.42 23.43 6.55
C ALA A 394 29.97 24.89 6.78
N GLU A 395 30.91 25.84 6.75
CA GLU A 395 30.64 27.28 6.82
C GLU A 395 29.88 27.76 5.59
N ALA A 396 30.20 27.25 4.39
CA ALA A 396 29.46 27.58 3.18
C ALA A 396 28.02 27.04 3.21
N ALA A 397 27.81 25.89 3.86
CA ALA A 397 26.48 25.32 4.09
C ALA A 397 25.66 26.21 5.06
N LEU A 398 26.23 26.58 6.21
CA LEU A 398 25.59 27.51 7.16
C LEU A 398 25.31 28.87 6.51
N LYS A 399 26.26 29.40 5.75
CA LYS A 399 26.08 30.64 5.01
C LYS A 399 24.90 30.55 4.05
N GLN A 400 24.73 29.43 3.34
CA GLN A 400 23.55 29.25 2.49
C GLN A 400 22.25 29.26 3.29
N ILE A 401 22.19 28.60 4.45
CA ILE A 401 21.00 28.61 5.31
C ILE A 401 20.61 30.04 5.67
N ASN A 402 21.61 30.84 6.05
CA ASN A 402 21.43 32.25 6.43
C ASN A 402 21.03 33.12 5.22
N ASP A 403 21.79 33.05 4.11
CA ASP A 403 21.58 33.86 2.91
C ASP A 403 20.22 33.60 2.25
N LYS A 404 19.71 32.37 2.37
CA LYS A 404 18.41 31.98 1.83
C LYS A 404 17.26 32.18 2.82
N GLY A 405 17.55 32.54 4.07
CA GLY A 405 16.55 32.82 5.10
C GLY A 405 15.67 31.61 5.41
N TYR A 406 16.20 30.39 5.43
CA TYR A 406 15.40 29.18 5.61
C TYR A 406 14.70 29.10 6.98
N LEU A 407 15.18 29.86 7.98
CA LEU A 407 14.54 29.98 9.30
C LEU A 407 13.36 30.98 9.34
N ILE A 408 13.18 31.84 8.34
CA ILE A 408 12.13 32.87 8.33
C ILE A 408 10.73 32.30 8.62
N PRO A 409 10.31 31.16 8.02
CA PRO A 409 8.99 30.57 8.29
C PRO A 409 8.78 30.12 9.74
N TYR A 410 9.85 29.97 10.52
CA TYR A 410 9.85 29.41 11.86
C TYR A 410 10.16 30.46 12.95
N MET A 411 10.36 31.73 12.60
CA MET A 411 10.72 32.78 13.57
C MET A 411 9.70 33.00 14.69
N ALA A 412 8.42 32.70 14.44
CA ALA A 412 7.35 32.79 15.43
C ALA A 412 7.07 31.45 16.15
N ASP A 413 7.85 30.41 15.85
CA ASP A 413 7.75 29.10 16.48
C ASP A 413 8.50 29.10 17.82
N ASN A 414 7.90 28.48 18.85
CA ASN A 414 8.47 28.45 20.20
C ASN A 414 9.56 27.38 20.37
N ARG A 415 9.76 26.52 19.37
CA ARG A 415 10.80 25.48 19.37
C ARG A 415 12.18 26.08 19.12
N LYS A 416 13.22 25.39 19.61
CA LYS A 416 14.62 25.76 19.34
C LYS A 416 14.90 25.66 17.85
N GLN A 417 15.49 26.68 17.27
CA GLN A 417 15.88 26.69 15.86
C GLN A 417 17.36 26.34 15.78
N ILE A 418 17.72 25.32 15.00
CA ILE A 418 19.08 24.80 14.95
C ILE A 418 19.49 24.65 13.49
N LYS A 419 20.56 25.32 13.10
CA LYS A 419 21.15 25.25 11.76
C LYS A 419 22.30 24.27 11.77
N VAL A 420 22.31 23.37 10.79
CA VAL A 420 23.31 22.31 10.68
C VAL A 420 23.92 22.35 9.28
N GLY A 421 25.14 22.85 9.18
CA GLY A 421 25.92 22.85 7.94
C GLY A 421 26.86 21.66 7.90
N VAL A 422 26.75 20.82 6.87
CA VAL A 422 27.52 19.58 6.76
C VAL A 422 28.37 19.58 5.50
N MET A 423 29.68 19.34 5.66
CA MET A 423 30.60 19.10 4.55
C MET A 423 30.63 17.61 4.22
N PHE A 424 30.41 17.29 2.96
CA PHE A 424 30.68 15.97 2.43
C PHE A 424 32.04 15.96 1.73
N ASP A 425 32.92 15.07 2.19
CA ASP A 425 34.25 14.86 1.64
C ASP A 425 34.16 13.84 0.50
N ALA A 426 34.33 14.29 -0.74
CA ALA A 426 34.25 13.39 -1.89
C ALA A 426 35.44 12.42 -2.02
N SER A 427 36.60 12.74 -1.44
CA SER A 427 37.74 11.83 -1.40
C SER A 427 37.52 10.71 -0.40
N GLU A 428 37.07 11.04 0.81
CA GLU A 428 36.73 10.07 1.85
C GLU A 428 35.36 9.43 1.65
N ARG A 429 34.58 9.94 0.68
CA ARG A 429 33.25 9.43 0.31
C ARG A 429 32.29 9.37 1.50
N ASN A 430 32.43 10.33 2.41
CA ASN A 430 31.75 10.33 3.69
C ASN A 430 31.56 11.77 4.22
N ILE A 431 30.84 11.91 5.33
CA ILE A 431 30.71 13.14 6.09
C ILE A 431 32.08 13.53 6.66
N GLY A 432 32.53 14.72 6.27
CA GLY A 432 33.73 15.36 6.78
C GLY A 432 33.43 16.16 8.04
N GLN A 433 33.55 17.49 7.94
CA GLN A 433 33.28 18.44 9.01
C GLN A 433 31.80 18.85 9.03
N TRP A 434 31.26 19.16 10.21
CA TRP A 434 29.96 19.82 10.35
C TRP A 434 30.04 20.97 11.35
N LEU A 435 29.09 21.90 11.24
CA LEU A 435 28.92 23.02 12.15
C LEU A 435 27.45 23.12 12.55
N ILE A 436 27.24 23.47 13.82
CA ILE A 436 25.92 23.63 14.42
C ILE A 436 25.83 25.06 14.94
N GLU A 437 24.75 25.75 14.62
CA GLU A 437 24.47 27.13 15.07
C GLU A 437 23.01 27.22 15.53
N GLU A 438 22.79 27.58 16.80
CA GLU A 438 21.45 27.86 17.36
C GLU A 438 20.99 29.28 17.01
#